data_AF-A0A914N9B2-F1
#
_entry.id   AF-A0A914N9B2-F1
#
_cell.length_a   1.000
_cell.length_b   1.000
_cell.length_c   1.000
_cell.angle_alpha   90.00
_cell.angle_beta   90.00
_cell.angle_gamma   90.00
#
_symmetry.space_group_name_H-M   'P 1'
#
loop_
_entity.id
_entity.type
_entity.pdbx_description
1 polymer ?
#
loop_
_entity_poly.entity_id
_entity_poly.type
_entity_poly.pdbx_seq_one_letter_code
_entity_poly.pdbx_strand_id
1 'polypeptide(L)'
;MLFLSLSLHFLIKILILDYITNQLVNLINKHFPSIIISICTLSEPLKKEYAKINNLNFNDLMTDGKAKELVRKEMIEFGEKLRKEDFGIFCRKAFIERKIQNSPPLPTTNPSTTNKFKEIILISDCRRPTDFEFFKNNF
;
A
#
# COMPACT_ATOMS: atom_id res chain seq x y z
N MET A 1 -3.73 32.93 0.00
CA MET A 1 -4.89 32.19 0.56
C MET A 1 -5.36 31.00 -0.31
N LEU A 2 -4.50 30.42 -1.17
CA LEU A 2 -4.83 29.24 -2.00
C LEU A 2 -4.10 27.95 -1.57
N PHE A 3 -3.01 28.06 -0.80
CA PHE A 3 -2.25 26.89 -0.34
C PHE A 3 -2.93 26.09 0.78
N LEU A 4 -3.82 26.71 1.59
CA LEU A 4 -4.57 26.00 2.62
C LEU A 4 -5.71 25.14 2.08
N SER A 5 -6.38 25.55 0.98
CA SER A 5 -7.57 24.83 0.49
C SER A 5 -7.22 23.52 -0.23
N LEU A 6 -6.10 23.48 -0.98
CA LEU A 6 -5.60 22.25 -1.62
C LEU A 6 -5.12 21.23 -0.58
N SER A 7 -4.48 21.70 0.49
CA SER A 7 -4.01 20.86 1.59
C SER A 7 -5.15 20.19 2.34
N LEU A 8 -6.20 20.95 2.68
CA LEU A 8 -7.34 20.43 3.44
C LEU A 8 -8.15 19.39 2.65
N HIS A 9 -8.42 19.62 1.36
CA HIS A 9 -9.14 18.65 0.53
C HIS A 9 -8.37 17.34 0.34
N PHE A 10 -7.05 17.44 0.18
CA PHE A 10 -6.18 16.27 0.06
C PHE A 10 -6.07 15.50 1.39
N LEU A 11 -5.99 16.22 2.52
CA LEU A 11 -5.98 15.65 3.87
C LEU A 11 -7.31 14.94 4.19
N ILE A 12 -8.44 15.55 3.84
CA ILE A 12 -9.77 14.94 4.01
C ILE A 12 -9.89 13.65 3.20
N LYS A 13 -9.39 13.61 1.96
CA LYS A 13 -9.39 12.38 1.14
C LYS A 13 -8.55 11.25 1.76
N ILE A 14 -7.38 11.56 2.31
CA ILE A 14 -6.54 10.57 2.99
C ILE A 14 -7.24 10.04 4.25
N LEU A 15 -7.71 10.94 5.12
CA LEU A 15 -8.36 10.56 6.38
C LEU A 15 -9.62 9.73 6.15
N ILE A 16 -10.40 10.04 5.12
CA ILE A 16 -11.59 9.27 4.75
C ILE A 16 -11.19 7.85 4.29
N LEU A 17 -10.12 7.72 3.51
CA LEU A 17 -9.69 6.43 2.97
C LEU A 17 -9.14 5.50 4.05
N ASP A 18 -8.32 6.02 4.96
CA ASP A 18 -7.80 5.26 6.10
C ASP A 18 -8.94 4.87 7.05
N TYR A 19 -9.87 5.79 7.31
CA TYR A 19 -11.06 5.51 8.12
C TYR A 19 -11.93 4.42 7.50
N ILE A 20 -12.26 4.52 6.20
CA ILE A 20 -13.06 3.52 5.49
C ILE A 20 -12.34 2.16 5.49
N THR A 21 -11.04 2.15 5.25
CA THR A 21 -10.24 0.92 5.26
C THR A 21 -10.32 0.24 6.63
N ASN A 22 -10.12 0.99 7.71
CA ASN A 22 -10.21 0.48 9.08
C ASN A 22 -11.62 -0.01 9.43
N GLN A 23 -12.66 0.72 9.04
CA GLN A 23 -14.04 0.30 9.26
C GLN A 23 -14.38 -0.99 8.52
N LEU A 24 -13.93 -1.13 7.26
CA LEU A 24 -14.12 -2.33 6.47
C LEU A 24 -13.41 -3.53 7.11
N VAL A 25 -12.15 -3.35 7.53
CA VAL A 25 -11.38 -4.39 8.25
C VAL A 25 -12.10 -4.81 9.53
N ASN A 26 -12.57 -3.87 10.33
CA ASN A 26 -13.31 -4.14 11.56
C ASN A 26 -14.61 -4.91 11.29
N LEU A 27 -15.37 -4.52 10.26
CA LEU A 27 -16.61 -5.19 9.88
C LEU A 27 -16.35 -6.63 9.41
N ILE A 28 -15.35 -6.84 8.55
CA ILE A 28 -15.02 -8.18 8.07
C ILE A 28 -14.51 -9.05 9.22
N ASN A 29 -13.63 -8.54 10.08
CA ASN A 29 -13.15 -9.31 11.24
C ASN A 29 -14.29 -9.69 12.20
N LYS A 30 -15.29 -8.80 12.37
CA LYS A 30 -16.47 -9.06 13.20
C LYS A 30 -17.37 -10.14 12.62
N HIS A 31 -17.60 -10.13 11.31
CA HIS A 31 -18.55 -11.04 10.66
C HIS A 31 -17.92 -12.31 10.08
N PHE A 32 -16.61 -12.29 9.83
CA PHE A 32 -15.85 -13.36 9.18
C PHE A 32 -14.47 -13.55 9.84
N PRO A 33 -14.42 -13.97 11.11
CA PRO A 33 -13.16 -14.05 11.89
C PRO A 33 -12.14 -15.06 11.33
N SER A 34 -12.56 -15.98 10.47
CA SER A 34 -11.69 -16.93 9.78
C SER A 34 -11.02 -16.37 8.52
N ILE A 35 -11.39 -15.15 8.10
CA ILE A 35 -10.78 -14.46 6.96
C ILE A 35 -9.64 -13.60 7.46
N ILE A 36 -8.46 -13.79 6.88
CA ILE A 36 -7.31 -12.93 7.14
C ILE A 36 -7.39 -11.75 6.19
N ILE A 37 -7.34 -10.53 6.72
CA ILE A 37 -7.32 -9.31 5.92
C ILE A 37 -5.91 -8.75 5.92
N SER A 38 -5.45 -8.28 4.77
CA SER A 38 -4.19 -7.58 4.69
C SER A 38 -4.27 -6.35 3.82
N ILE A 39 -3.79 -5.26 4.39
CA ILE A 39 -3.75 -3.97 3.73
C ILE A 39 -2.41 -3.88 3.02
N CYS A 40 -2.44 -3.52 1.74
CA CYS A 40 -1.25 -3.20 0.97
C CYS A 40 -1.38 -1.78 0.44
N THR A 41 -0.27 -1.07 0.42
CA THR A 41 -0.19 0.26 -0.17
C THR A 41 0.78 0.26 -1.34
N LEU A 42 0.44 0.94 -2.43
CA LEU A 42 1.29 1.21 -3.57
C LEU A 42 2.28 2.35 -3.28
N SER A 43 1.97 3.22 -2.32
CA SER A 43 2.89 4.28 -1.91
C SER A 43 4.07 3.78 -1.07
N GLU A 44 3.96 2.68 -0.33
CA GLU A 44 5.06 2.08 0.41
C GLU A 44 6.25 1.67 -0.48
N PRO A 45 6.09 0.83 -1.53
CA PRO A 45 7.21 0.49 -2.41
C PRO A 45 7.76 1.70 -3.16
N LEU A 46 6.93 2.70 -3.48
CA LEU A 46 7.40 3.98 -4.03
C LEU A 46 8.33 4.70 -3.06
N LYS A 47 7.92 4.88 -1.82
CA LYS A 47 8.71 5.54 -0.77
C LYS A 47 10.00 4.79 -0.50
N LYS A 48 9.96 3.47 -0.49
CA LYS A 48 11.12 2.61 -0.25
C LYS A 48 12.18 2.76 -1.35
N GLU A 49 11.77 2.70 -2.62
CA GLU A 49 12.68 2.91 -3.75
C GLU A 49 13.22 4.34 -3.79
N TYR A 50 12.35 5.34 -3.56
CA TYR A 50 12.77 6.73 -3.52
C TYR A 50 13.78 7.01 -2.40
N ALA A 51 13.52 6.48 -1.20
CA ALA A 51 14.42 6.61 -0.06
C ALA A 51 15.79 5.98 -0.36
N LYS A 52 15.80 4.78 -0.93
CA LYS A 52 17.02 4.05 -1.28
C LYS A 52 17.89 4.83 -2.26
N ILE A 53 17.31 5.39 -3.32
CA ILE A 53 18.07 6.09 -4.38
C ILE A 53 18.56 7.46 -3.91
N ASN A 54 17.79 8.14 -3.05
CA ASN A 54 18.12 9.48 -2.55
C ASN A 54 18.83 9.46 -1.19
N ASN A 55 19.23 8.27 -0.70
CA ASN A 55 19.86 8.06 0.59
C ASN A 55 19.09 8.71 1.76
N LEU A 56 17.76 8.63 1.72
CA LEU A 56 16.86 9.12 2.76
C LEU A 56 16.47 7.98 3.71
N ASN A 57 16.09 8.33 4.94
CA ASN A 57 15.50 7.38 5.87
C ASN A 57 14.07 7.05 5.44
N PHE A 58 13.81 5.77 5.13
CA PHE A 58 12.49 5.28 4.74
C PHE A 58 11.40 5.59 5.77
N ASN A 59 11.71 5.47 7.06
CA ASN A 59 10.74 5.71 8.13
C ASN A 59 10.23 7.16 8.13
N ASP A 60 11.07 8.11 7.74
CA ASP A 60 10.68 9.53 7.68
C ASP A 60 9.62 9.76 6.59
N LEU A 61 9.67 8.99 5.49
CA LEU A 61 8.68 9.04 4.40
C LEU A 61 7.37 8.31 4.73
N MET A 62 7.37 7.46 5.76
CA MET A 62 6.17 6.77 6.23
C MET A 62 5.30 7.65 7.13
N THR A 63 5.87 8.68 7.76
CA THR A 63 5.13 9.63 8.62
C THR A 63 4.48 10.78 7.85
N ASP A 64 3.57 11.52 8.50
CA ASP A 64 3.03 12.80 8.00
C ASP A 64 3.93 14.00 8.33
N GLY A 65 5.23 13.76 8.55
CA GLY A 65 6.19 14.80 8.90
C GLY A 65 6.60 15.72 7.76
N LYS A 66 7.19 16.86 8.12
CA LYS A 66 7.74 17.86 7.18
C LYS A 66 8.73 17.25 6.18
N ALA A 67 9.55 16.30 6.63
CA ALA A 67 10.55 15.65 5.80
C ALA A 67 9.93 15.00 4.55
N LYS A 68 8.78 14.32 4.70
CA LYS A 68 8.04 13.74 3.57
C LYS A 68 7.52 14.81 2.62
N GLU A 69 6.93 15.88 3.15
CA GLU A 69 6.31 16.92 2.34
C GLU A 69 7.33 17.73 1.52
N LEU A 70 8.57 17.87 2.01
CA LEU A 70 9.67 18.49 1.26
C LEU A 70 9.99 17.75 -0.04
N VAL A 71 10.03 16.42 0.01
CA VAL A 71 10.40 15.58 -1.15
C VAL A 71 9.18 15.02 -1.90
N ARG A 72 7.97 15.34 -1.44
CA ARG A 72 6.73 14.73 -1.94
C ARG A 72 6.56 14.91 -3.44
N LYS A 73 6.81 16.12 -3.95
CA LYS A 73 6.64 16.45 -5.37
C LYS A 73 7.60 15.62 -6.23
N GLU A 74 8.88 15.63 -5.88
CA GLU A 74 9.95 14.90 -6.57
C GLU A 74 9.70 13.38 -6.51
N MET A 75 9.24 12.87 -5.36
CA MET A 75 8.87 11.46 -5.20
C MET A 75 7.69 11.06 -6.09
N ILE A 76 6.69 11.93 -6.26
CA ILE A 76 5.58 11.69 -7.19
C ILE A 76 6.11 11.65 -8.62
N GLU A 77 6.92 12.63 -9.03
CA GLU A 77 7.49 12.71 -10.38
C GLU A 77 8.38 11.50 -10.70
N PHE A 78 9.20 11.06 -9.75
CA PHE A 78 9.97 9.83 -9.82
C PHE A 78 9.06 8.61 -10.03
N GLY A 79 7.99 8.48 -9.25
CA GLY A 79 7.03 7.40 -9.38
C GLY A 79 6.31 7.40 -10.74
N GLU A 80 5.93 8.57 -11.25
CA GLU A 80 5.31 8.69 -12.58
C GLU A 80 6.29 8.34 -13.70
N LYS A 81 7.58 8.67 -13.58
CA LYS A 81 8.59 8.25 -14.54
C LYS A 81 8.67 6.72 -14.61
N LEU A 82 8.74 6.04 -13.46
CA LEU A 82 8.77 4.58 -13.42
C LEU A 82 7.47 3.95 -13.97
N ARG A 83 6.30 4.54 -13.67
CA ARG A 83 5.02 4.06 -14.21
C ARG A 83 4.88 4.22 -15.73
N LYS A 84 5.54 5.21 -16.33
CA LYS A 84 5.57 5.36 -17.80
C LYS A 84 6.28 4.21 -18.48
N GLU A 85 7.34 3.70 -17.87
CA GLU A 85 8.07 2.53 -18.36
C GLU A 85 7.31 1.24 -18.02
N ASP A 86 6.71 1.17 -16.84
CA ASP A 86 5.96 0.02 -16.36
C ASP A 86 4.89 0.41 -15.35
N PHE A 87 3.63 0.50 -15.80
CA PHE A 87 2.52 0.95 -14.95
C PHE A 87 2.24 0.00 -13.78
N GLY A 88 2.65 -1.27 -13.88
CA GLY A 88 2.43 -2.29 -12.86
C GLY A 88 3.54 -2.40 -11.81
N ILE A 89 4.60 -1.57 -11.91
CA ILE A 89 5.81 -1.71 -11.06
C ILE A 89 5.50 -1.71 -9.56
N PHE A 90 4.69 -0.76 -9.09
CA PHE A 90 4.36 -0.66 -7.67
C PHE A 90 3.30 -1.67 -7.25
N CYS A 91 2.39 -2.06 -8.15
CA CYS A 91 1.41 -3.11 -7.89
C CYS A 91 2.09 -4.45 -7.63
N ARG A 92 3.06 -4.84 -8.48
CA ARG A 92 3.85 -6.06 -8.29
C ARG A 92 4.69 -6.00 -7.02
N LYS A 93 5.39 -4.89 -6.77
CA LYS A 93 6.20 -4.74 -5.56
C LYS A 93 5.36 -4.88 -4.28
N ALA A 94 4.22 -4.17 -4.20
CA ALA A 94 3.34 -4.25 -3.03
C ALA A 94 2.85 -5.69 -2.79
N PHE A 95 2.47 -6.40 -3.86
CA PHE A 95 2.00 -7.78 -3.76
C PHE A 95 3.11 -8.79 -3.40
N ILE A 96 4.32 -8.63 -3.95
CA ILE A 96 5.48 -9.49 -3.64
C ILE A 96 5.94 -9.25 -2.20
N GLU A 97 6.08 -8.00 -1.77
CA GLU A 97 6.49 -7.64 -0.41
C GLU A 97 5.48 -8.20 0.62
N ARG A 98 4.19 -8.18 0.29
CA ARG A 98 3.15 -8.83 1.10
C ARG A 98 3.37 -10.33 1.27
N LYS A 99 3.66 -11.06 0.19
CA LYS A 99 3.93 -12.51 0.26
C LYS A 99 5.12 -12.82 1.18
N ILE A 100 6.15 -11.97 1.18
CA ILE A 100 7.33 -12.13 2.03
C ILE A 100 6.96 -11.92 3.51
N GLN A 101 6.17 -10.89 3.83
CA GLN A 101 5.82 -10.55 5.22
C GLN A 101 4.82 -11.51 5.88
N ASN A 102 4.02 -12.24 5.11
CA ASN A 102 2.95 -13.09 5.64
C ASN A 102 3.07 -14.55 5.19
N SER A 103 4.24 -14.94 4.68
CA SER A 103 4.59 -16.36 4.67
C SER A 103 4.63 -16.81 6.13
N PRO A 104 3.81 -17.80 6.55
CA PRO A 104 3.97 -18.36 7.88
C PRO A 104 5.42 -18.82 8.04
N PRO A 105 6.04 -18.68 9.23
CA PRO A 105 7.32 -19.33 9.48
C PRO A 105 7.16 -20.80 9.09
N LEU A 106 8.13 -21.31 8.32
CA LEU A 106 8.13 -22.67 7.79
C LEU A 106 7.68 -23.63 8.91
N PRO A 107 6.60 -24.42 8.73
CA PRO A 107 6.10 -25.26 9.81
C PRO A 107 7.19 -26.27 10.19
N THR A 108 7.80 -26.04 11.35
CA THR A 108 8.60 -27.07 12.02
C THR A 108 7.61 -28.14 12.47
N THR A 109 7.67 -29.29 11.79
CA THR A 109 7.05 -30.58 12.15
C THR A 109 5.52 -30.62 12.20
N ASN A 110 4.89 -30.89 11.04
CA ASN A 110 3.87 -31.94 10.80
C ASN A 110 2.97 -31.54 9.59
N PRO A 111 3.00 -32.29 8.46
CA PRO A 111 2.29 -31.93 7.24
C PRO A 111 0.87 -32.53 7.21
N SER A 112 0.06 -32.25 8.23
CA SER A 112 -1.31 -32.80 8.30
C SER A 112 -2.27 -31.76 8.86
N THR A 113 -2.61 -30.78 8.02
CA THR A 113 -3.90 -30.06 7.88
C THR A 113 -3.59 -28.72 7.22
N THR A 114 -3.51 -28.69 5.88
CA THR A 114 -3.41 -27.43 5.13
C THR A 114 -4.77 -26.73 5.13
N ASN A 115 -5.15 -26.17 6.28
CA ASN A 115 -6.24 -25.21 6.34
C ASN A 115 -5.82 -23.98 5.52
N LYS A 116 -6.24 -23.95 4.26
CA LYS A 116 -6.05 -22.81 3.37
C LYS A 116 -6.93 -21.68 3.90
N PHE A 117 -6.38 -20.83 4.77
CA PHE A 117 -7.07 -19.63 5.22
C PHE A 117 -7.46 -18.79 4.01
N LYS A 118 -8.69 -18.28 4.02
CA LYS A 118 -9.15 -17.37 2.98
C LYS A 118 -8.58 -15.98 3.31
N GLU A 119 -7.68 -15.52 2.47
CA GLU A 119 -7.07 -14.19 2.61
C GLU A 119 -7.76 -13.19 1.68
N ILE A 120 -8.05 -12.00 2.19
CA ILE A 120 -8.47 -10.84 1.42
C ILE A 120 -7.37 -9.80 1.47
N ILE A 121 -6.90 -9.38 0.30
CA ILE A 121 -5.92 -8.31 0.16
C ILE A 121 -6.66 -7.03 -0.22
N LEU A 122 -6.54 -5.99 0.61
CA LEU A 122 -7.09 -4.67 0.39
C LEU A 122 -5.98 -3.73 -0.08
N ILE A 123 -6.08 -3.24 -1.32
CA ILE A 123 -5.17 -2.21 -1.83
C ILE A 123 -5.77 -0.84 -1.48
N SER A 124 -5.20 -0.15 -0.49
CA SER A 124 -5.87 1.02 0.10
C SER A 124 -5.61 2.34 -0.64
N ASP A 125 -4.56 2.47 -1.44
CA ASP A 125 -4.15 3.74 -2.05
C ASP A 125 -3.89 3.66 -3.57
N CYS A 126 -4.73 2.89 -4.29
CA CYS A 126 -4.82 3.00 -5.75
C CYS A 126 -5.18 4.43 -6.16
N ARG A 127 -4.43 5.00 -7.10
CA ARG A 127 -4.62 6.40 -7.53
C ARG A 127 -4.65 6.59 -9.03
N ARG A 128 -4.40 5.54 -9.82
CA ARG A 128 -4.43 5.57 -11.28
C ARG A 128 -5.39 4.50 -11.82
N PRO A 129 -6.09 4.76 -12.94
CA PRO A 129 -6.90 3.75 -13.60
C PRO A 129 -6.11 2.48 -13.96
N THR A 130 -4.82 2.64 -14.31
CA THR A 130 -3.90 1.54 -14.61
C THR A 130 -3.59 0.66 -13.40
N ASP A 131 -3.68 1.18 -12.17
CA ASP A 131 -3.54 0.36 -10.96
C ASP A 131 -4.69 -0.66 -10.90
N PHE A 132 -5.92 -0.21 -11.16
CA PHE A 132 -7.11 -1.07 -11.22
C PHE A 132 -7.03 -2.07 -12.36
N GLU A 133 -6.62 -1.63 -13.56
CA GLU A 133 -6.42 -2.50 -14.72
C GLU A 133 -5.38 -3.60 -14.45
N PHE A 134 -4.29 -3.27 -13.76
CA PHE A 134 -3.29 -4.24 -13.36
C PHE A 134 -3.91 -5.36 -12.53
N PHE A 135 -4.61 -5.03 -11.44
CA PHE A 135 -5.16 -6.06 -10.55
C PHE A 135 -6.28 -6.86 -11.22
N LYS A 136 -7.15 -6.20 -12.00
CA LYS A 136 -8.24 -6.86 -12.74
C LYS A 136 -7.75 -7.94 -13.72
N ASN A 137 -6.58 -7.72 -14.33
CA ASN A 137 -6.06 -8.61 -15.37
C ASN A 137 -5.09 -9.69 -14.83
N ASN A 138 -4.71 -9.64 -13.55
CA ASN A 138 -3.70 -10.53 -12.96
C ASN A 138 -4.22 -11.40 -11.80
N PHE A 139 -5.44 -11.16 -11.29
CA PHE A 139 -6.06 -11.87 -10.17
C PHE A 139 -7.56 -12.07 -10.41
#